data_AF-A0A7J7SI02-F1
#
_entry.id   AF-A0A7J7SI02-F1
#
_cell.length_a   1.000
_cell.length_b   1.000
_cell.length_c   1.000
_cell.angle_alpha   90.00
_cell.angle_beta   90.00
_cell.angle_gamma   90.00
#
_symmetry.space_group_name_H-M   'P 1'
#
loop_
_entity.id
_entity.type
_entity.pdbx_description
1 polymer ?
#
loop_
_entity_poly.entity_id
_entity_poly.type
_entity_poly.pdbx_seq_one_letter_code
_entity_poly.pdbx_strand_id
1 'polypeptide(L)'
;MAPRDTTLLCLLLCLIQKIQAQEGELPVPKISAVPSSVIPWNESVKIQCCGIPESYLYQLEILKNSTSTVVAERWGFQKVAEFIIKHIDTNTAGRYQCQYRKTLSWSNHSEALELVVTDTMNQDYTLENLIRMGVAGLILVALLAILAENWHSHKFPHKAHLEDLPELTSSTQKRQTE
;
A
#
# COMPACT_ATOMS: atom_id res chain seq x y z
N MET A 1 8.60 68.48 44.65
CA MET A 1 8.05 67.29 43.97
C MET A 1 8.96 66.10 44.26
N ALA A 2 8.41 65.00 44.77
CA ALA A 2 9.17 63.90 45.35
C ALA A 2 9.62 62.86 44.30
N PRO A 3 10.83 62.30 44.39
CA PRO A 3 11.38 61.33 43.43
C PRO A 3 10.87 59.88 43.62
N ARG A 4 9.94 59.64 44.55
CA ARG A 4 9.43 58.28 44.89
C ARG A 4 8.38 57.75 43.92
N ASP A 5 7.61 58.62 43.27
CA ASP A 5 6.52 58.20 42.39
C ASP A 5 7.05 57.69 41.04
N THR A 6 8.14 58.28 40.55
CA THR A 6 8.79 57.87 39.29
C THR A 6 9.45 56.50 39.40
N THR A 7 10.02 56.16 40.57
CA THR A 7 10.65 54.86 40.82
C THR A 7 9.62 53.73 40.92
N LEU A 8 8.50 53.98 41.60
CA LEU A 8 7.37 53.05 41.67
C LEU A 8 6.75 52.78 40.29
N LEU A 9 6.53 53.84 39.51
CA LEU A 9 6.00 53.72 38.15
C LEU A 9 6.95 52.92 37.24
N CYS A 10 8.26 53.17 37.33
CA CYS A 10 9.26 52.46 36.56
C CYS A 10 9.33 50.98 36.95
N LEU A 11 9.32 50.66 38.25
CA LEU A 11 9.27 49.29 38.75
C LEU A 11 8.00 48.55 38.30
N LEU A 12 6.84 49.21 38.36
CA LEU A 12 5.57 48.67 37.86
C LEU A 12 5.63 48.39 36.36
N LEU A 13 6.14 49.33 35.56
CA LEU A 13 6.31 49.15 34.11
C LEU A 13 7.30 48.02 33.79
N CYS A 14 8.41 47.91 34.51
CA CYS A 14 9.38 46.83 34.33
C CYS A 14 8.80 45.46 34.71
N LEU A 15 7.97 45.36 35.75
CA LEU A 15 7.28 44.12 36.13
C LEU A 15 6.25 43.71 35.08
N ILE A 16 5.51 44.67 34.52
CA ILE A 16 4.55 44.42 33.43
C ILE A 16 5.30 43.93 32.17
N GLN A 17 6.42 44.55 31.79
CA GLN A 17 7.24 44.11 30.66
C GLN A 17 7.84 42.71 30.87
N LYS A 18 8.21 42.36 32.10
CA LYS A 18 8.81 41.05 32.42
C LYS A 18 7.80 39.90 32.31
N ILE A 19 6.52 40.15 32.53
CA ILE A 19 5.44 39.16 32.34
C ILE A 19 5.17 38.94 30.83
N GLN A 20 5.34 39.96 30.00
CA GLN A 20 5.15 39.88 28.54
C GLN A 20 6.33 39.21 27.81
N ALA A 21 7.53 39.23 28.40
CA ALA A 21 8.75 38.74 27.78
C ALA A 21 9.02 37.23 27.97
N GLN A 22 8.09 36.47 28.57
CA GLN A 22 8.28 35.04 28.87
C GLN A 22 7.46 34.13 27.94
N GLU A 23 7.41 34.44 26.66
CA GLU A 23 6.91 33.51 25.64
C GLU A 23 8.09 33.17 24.72
N GLY A 24 8.95 32.24 25.19
CA GLY A 24 10.06 31.74 24.40
C GLY A 24 9.58 31.11 23.09
N GLU A 25 10.41 31.17 22.05
CA GLU A 25 10.10 30.61 20.73
C GLU A 25 9.66 29.14 20.86
N LEU A 26 8.50 28.83 20.30
CA LEU A 26 7.92 27.48 20.39
C LEU A 26 8.77 26.48 19.58
N PRO A 27 9.10 25.30 20.14
CA PRO A 27 9.84 24.27 19.41
C PRO A 27 9.18 23.90 18.09
N VAL A 28 9.99 23.71 17.05
CA VAL A 28 9.51 23.24 15.74
C VAL A 28 8.98 21.80 15.87
N PRO A 29 7.76 21.50 15.41
CA PRO A 29 7.22 20.15 15.48
C PRO A 29 7.93 19.18 14.53
N LYS A 30 7.91 17.89 14.90
CA LYS A 30 8.38 16.80 14.04
C LYS A 30 7.22 16.10 13.37
N ILE A 31 7.32 15.86 12.07
CA ILE A 31 6.32 15.15 11.28
C ILE A 31 6.86 13.77 10.85
N SER A 32 6.01 12.76 10.81
CA SER A 32 6.36 11.41 10.34
C SER A 32 5.14 10.66 9.79
N ALA A 33 5.38 9.61 9.00
CA ALA A 33 4.35 8.73 8.46
C ALA A 33 4.50 7.32 9.01
N VAL A 34 3.36 6.67 9.30
CA VAL A 34 3.27 5.28 9.77
C VAL A 34 2.27 4.54 8.88
N PRO A 35 2.64 3.37 8.29
CA PRO A 35 3.90 2.65 8.50
C PRO A 35 5.10 3.23 7.75
N SER A 36 4.88 3.93 6.63
CA SER A 36 5.95 4.55 5.84
C SER A 36 5.41 5.74 5.03
N SER A 37 6.31 6.52 4.42
CA SER A 37 5.95 7.62 3.51
C SER A 37 5.71 7.18 2.06
N VAL A 38 5.92 5.90 1.76
CA VAL A 38 5.63 5.27 0.46
C VAL A 38 4.48 4.28 0.65
N ILE A 39 3.36 4.53 0.00
CA ILE A 39 2.10 3.84 0.30
C ILE A 39 1.46 3.31 -0.98
N PRO A 40 0.95 2.07 -1.00
CA PRO A 40 0.15 1.56 -2.11
C PRO A 40 -1.09 2.41 -2.41
N TRP A 41 -1.53 2.40 -3.67
CA TRP A 41 -2.78 3.02 -4.09
C TRP A 41 -3.98 2.45 -3.32
N ASN A 42 -4.91 3.33 -2.92
CA ASN A 42 -6.13 3.05 -2.15
C ASN A 42 -5.93 2.47 -0.74
N GLU A 43 -4.69 2.46 -0.24
CA GLU A 43 -4.40 2.18 1.18
C GLU A 43 -4.57 3.42 2.07
N SER A 44 -4.27 3.27 3.36
CA SER A 44 -4.31 4.35 4.35
C SER A 44 -2.95 4.60 4.99
N VAL A 45 -2.69 5.85 5.36
CA VAL A 45 -1.49 6.25 6.09
C VAL A 45 -1.85 7.09 7.31
N LYS A 46 -1.07 6.92 8.38
CA LYS A 46 -1.16 7.74 9.58
C LYS A 46 0.02 8.72 9.63
N ILE A 47 -0.28 10.01 9.56
CA ILE A 47 0.70 11.07 9.76
C ILE A 47 0.70 11.46 11.23
N GLN A 48 1.86 11.46 11.87
CA GLN A 48 2.05 11.89 13.25
C GLN A 48 2.78 13.23 13.29
N CYS A 49 2.18 14.22 13.93
CA CYS A 49 2.78 15.52 14.22
C CYS A 49 3.08 15.61 15.72
N CYS A 50 4.36 15.74 16.07
CA CYS A 50 4.85 15.78 17.44
C CYS A 50 5.19 17.22 17.83
N GLY A 51 4.38 17.79 18.72
CA GLY A 51 4.61 19.10 19.35
C GLY A 51 5.05 18.94 20.81
N ILE A 52 4.42 19.73 21.68
CA ILE A 52 4.64 19.74 23.13
C ILE A 52 3.34 19.32 23.86
N PRO A 53 3.40 18.87 25.12
CA PRO A 53 2.20 18.45 25.86
C PRO A 53 1.10 19.53 25.95
N GLU A 54 1.49 20.81 25.94
CA GLU A 54 0.60 21.97 26.04
C GLU A 54 0.01 22.41 24.69
N SER A 55 0.37 21.74 23.60
CA SER A 55 -0.23 21.98 22.28
C SER A 55 -1.71 21.59 22.31
N TYR A 56 -2.60 22.52 21.97
CA TYR A 56 -4.05 22.31 22.04
C TYR A 56 -4.73 22.18 20.66
N LEU A 57 -4.06 22.64 19.61
CA LEU A 57 -4.52 22.59 18.23
C LEU A 57 -3.34 22.23 17.33
N TYR A 58 -3.57 21.31 16.40
CA TYR A 58 -2.64 20.91 15.36
C TYR A 58 -3.28 21.12 13.99
N GLN A 59 -2.50 21.64 13.05
CA GLN A 59 -2.88 21.76 11.64
C GLN A 59 -1.95 20.90 10.79
N LEU A 60 -2.54 20.09 9.91
CA LEU A 60 -1.83 19.40 8.84
C LEU A 60 -2.12 20.14 7.54
N GLU A 61 -1.06 20.47 6.81
CA GLU A 61 -1.14 21.24 5.59
C GLU A 61 -0.44 20.52 4.44
N ILE A 62 -0.96 20.70 3.22
CA ILE A 62 -0.34 20.22 1.98
C ILE A 62 0.19 21.38 1.17
N LEU A 63 1.42 21.23 0.67
CA LEU A 63 2.10 22.23 -0.14
C LEU A 63 1.78 22.00 -1.62
N LYS A 64 1.11 22.94 -2.25
CA LYS A 64 0.73 22.90 -3.68
C LYS A 64 1.12 24.22 -4.36
N ASN A 65 1.88 24.17 -5.44
CA ASN A 65 2.19 25.36 -6.27
C ASN A 65 2.61 26.59 -5.46
N SER A 66 3.47 26.40 -4.45
CA SER A 66 3.96 27.44 -3.53
C SER A 66 2.93 27.99 -2.53
N THR A 67 1.72 27.45 -2.46
CA THR A 67 0.74 27.73 -1.39
C THR A 67 0.61 26.54 -0.45
N SER A 68 0.31 26.82 0.82
CA SER A 68 -0.01 25.81 1.82
C SER A 68 -1.52 25.80 2.06
N THR A 69 -2.12 24.62 2.04
CA THR A 69 -3.57 24.44 2.28
C THR A 69 -3.79 23.53 3.48
N VAL A 70 -4.56 23.98 4.47
CA VAL A 70 -4.96 23.16 5.62
C VAL A 70 -5.86 22.03 5.13
N VAL A 71 -5.46 20.79 5.38
CA VAL A 71 -6.22 19.59 5.00
C VAL A 71 -6.94 18.95 6.18
N ALA A 72 -6.41 19.14 7.40
CA ALA A 72 -7.00 18.59 8.61
C ALA A 72 -6.56 19.37 9.84
N GLU A 73 -7.43 19.41 10.84
CA GLU A 73 -7.15 19.96 12.16
C GLU A 73 -7.42 18.92 13.24
N ARG A 74 -6.65 18.97 14.32
CA ARG A 74 -6.89 18.15 15.50
C ARG A 74 -6.77 18.98 16.77
N TRP A 75 -7.83 18.96 17.56
CA TRP A 75 -7.92 19.62 18.85
C TRP A 75 -7.58 18.63 19.98
N GLY A 76 -7.01 19.15 21.07
CA GLY A 76 -6.72 18.40 22.28
C GLY A 76 -5.31 18.66 22.81
N PHE A 77 -5.18 18.65 24.13
CA PHE A 77 -3.90 18.78 24.83
C PHE A 77 -3.13 17.47 24.77
N GLN A 78 -2.24 17.37 23.79
CA GLN A 78 -1.48 16.15 23.52
C GLN A 78 -0.15 16.48 22.87
N LYS A 79 0.88 15.69 23.18
CA LYS A 79 2.21 15.83 22.57
C LYS A 79 2.23 15.38 21.10
N VAL A 80 1.37 14.44 20.73
CA VAL A 80 1.32 13.86 19.38
C VAL A 80 -0.10 13.92 18.86
N ALA A 81 -0.29 14.59 17.73
CA ALA A 81 -1.51 14.53 16.94
C ALA A 81 -1.35 13.52 15.80
N GLU A 82 -2.38 12.73 15.55
CA GLU A 82 -2.39 11.75 14.46
C GLU A 82 -3.42 12.15 13.40
N PHE A 83 -3.10 11.98 12.13
CA PHE A 83 -4.00 12.26 11.03
C PHE A 83 -4.04 11.03 10.14
N ILE A 84 -5.24 10.51 9.88
CA ILE A 84 -5.40 9.31 9.05
C ILE A 84 -5.91 9.77 7.69
N ILE A 85 -5.08 9.60 6.66
CA ILE A 85 -5.47 9.79 5.26
C ILE A 85 -5.86 8.42 4.73
N LYS A 86 -7.12 8.28 4.31
CA LYS A 86 -7.67 7.04 3.75
C LYS A 86 -7.71 7.14 2.23
N HIS A 87 -7.71 5.99 1.56
CA HIS A 87 -7.88 5.89 0.10
C HIS A 87 -6.85 6.74 -0.64
N ILE A 88 -5.57 6.50 -0.37
CA ILE A 88 -4.49 7.32 -0.94
C ILE A 88 -4.45 7.18 -2.46
N ASP A 89 -4.29 8.30 -3.13
CA ASP A 89 -4.23 8.42 -4.59
C ASP A 89 -3.17 9.45 -5.02
N THR A 90 -3.00 9.62 -6.33
CA THR A 90 -2.06 10.59 -6.91
C THR A 90 -2.34 12.05 -6.53
N ASN A 91 -3.56 12.39 -6.11
CA ASN A 91 -3.94 13.75 -5.71
C ASN A 91 -3.63 14.06 -4.25
N THR A 92 -3.60 13.01 -3.42
CA THR A 92 -3.16 13.05 -2.02
C THR A 92 -1.65 12.87 -1.87
N ALA A 93 -0.95 12.38 -2.90
CA ALA A 93 0.50 12.40 -2.93
C ALA A 93 1.03 13.86 -2.89
N GLY A 94 2.16 14.07 -2.22
CA GLY A 94 2.78 15.39 -2.15
C GLY A 94 3.50 15.68 -0.85
N ARG A 95 3.86 16.94 -0.66
CA ARG A 95 4.61 17.42 0.51
C ARG A 95 3.67 17.94 1.58
N TYR A 96 3.77 17.40 2.77
CA TYR A 96 2.98 17.77 3.94
C TYR A 96 3.83 18.47 4.99
N GLN A 97 3.27 19.45 5.67
CA GLN A 97 3.86 20.06 6.87
C GLN A 97 2.81 20.12 7.97
N CYS A 98 3.26 20.21 9.22
CA CYS A 98 2.37 20.45 10.33
C CYS A 98 2.88 21.57 11.23
N GLN A 99 1.94 22.22 11.90
CA GLN A 99 2.21 23.19 12.96
C GLN A 99 1.23 22.97 14.11
N TYR A 100 1.58 23.49 15.28
CA TYR A 100 0.70 23.42 16.44
C TYR A 100 0.53 24.80 17.08
N ARG A 101 -0.51 24.91 17.89
CA ARG A 101 -0.80 26.09 18.69
C ARG A 101 -0.72 25.79 20.17
N LYS A 102 -0.06 26.68 20.91
CA LYS A 102 -0.08 26.76 22.38
C LYS A 102 -0.72 28.09 22.73
N THR A 103 -1.77 28.08 23.57
CA THR A 103 -2.49 29.29 23.99
C THR A 103 -2.88 30.20 22.80
N LEU A 104 -2.15 31.29 22.56
CA LEU A 104 -2.42 32.20 21.44
C LEU A 104 -1.37 32.10 20.33
N SER A 105 -0.25 31.43 20.57
CA SER A 105 0.95 31.40 19.76
C SER A 105 1.06 30.15 18.90
N TRP A 106 1.42 30.33 17.63
CA TRP A 106 1.70 29.24 16.69
C TRP A 106 3.18 28.85 16.75
N SER A 107 3.47 27.56 16.61
CA SER A 107 4.81 27.10 16.28
C SER A 107 5.16 27.47 14.85
N ASN A 108 6.44 27.44 14.51
CA ASN A 108 6.84 27.35 13.10
C ASN A 108 6.35 26.03 12.48
N HIS A 109 6.37 25.96 11.15
CA HIS A 109 6.03 24.75 10.41
C HIS A 109 7.14 23.69 10.57
N SER A 110 6.75 22.42 10.59
CA SER A 110 7.67 21.30 10.53
C SER A 110 8.46 21.27 9.22
N GLU A 111 9.51 20.45 9.19
CA GLU A 111 10.04 19.95 7.92
C GLU A 111 8.95 19.31 7.06
N ALA A 112 9.16 19.29 5.74
CA ALA A 112 8.20 18.72 4.81
C ALA A 112 8.34 17.19 4.73
N LEU A 113 7.23 16.48 4.97
CA LEU A 113 7.09 15.05 4.75
C LEU A 113 6.60 14.79 3.32
N GLU A 114 7.41 14.14 2.50
CA GLU A 114 7.03 13.76 1.13
C GLU A 114 6.32 12.41 1.12
N LEU A 115 5.04 12.42 0.74
CA LEU A 115 4.17 11.27 0.66
C LEU A 115 4.08 10.80 -0.79
N VAL A 116 4.52 9.56 -1.05
CA VAL A 116 4.60 8.98 -2.39
C VAL A 116 3.64 7.80 -2.50
N VAL A 117 2.92 7.73 -3.61
CA VAL A 117 1.97 6.64 -3.90
C VAL A 117 2.56 5.67 -4.91
N THR A 118 2.36 4.37 -4.68
CA THR A 118 2.80 3.28 -5.56
C THR A 118 1.60 2.54 -6.13
N ASP A 119 1.63 2.25 -7.43
CA ASP A 119 0.54 1.51 -8.08
C ASP A 119 0.65 0.01 -7.79
N THR A 120 -0.21 -0.50 -6.90
CA THR A 120 -0.30 -1.94 -6.59
C THR A 120 -1.28 -2.70 -7.46
N MET A 121 -2.08 -1.99 -8.27
CA MET A 121 -3.14 -2.58 -9.09
C MET A 121 -2.67 -3.58 -10.15
N ASN A 122 -1.35 -3.72 -10.40
CA ASN A 122 -0.81 -4.66 -11.37
C ASN A 122 -0.42 -6.05 -10.82
N GLN A 123 -0.27 -6.20 -9.50
CA GLN A 123 0.24 -7.47 -8.95
C GLN A 123 -0.87 -8.49 -8.66
N ASP A 124 -2.04 -8.05 -8.20
CA ASP A 124 -3.09 -8.99 -7.73
C ASP A 124 -3.83 -9.72 -8.86
N TYR A 125 -4.16 -9.04 -9.98
CA TYR A 125 -4.83 -9.72 -11.10
C TYR A 125 -3.90 -10.70 -11.83
N THR A 126 -2.60 -10.44 -11.81
CA THR A 126 -1.63 -11.27 -12.52
C THR A 126 -1.46 -12.61 -11.81
N LEU A 127 -1.49 -12.63 -10.47
CA LEU A 127 -1.41 -13.85 -9.68
C LEU A 127 -2.67 -14.71 -9.81
N GLU A 128 -3.86 -14.12 -9.69
CA GLU A 128 -5.12 -14.86 -9.84
C GLU A 128 -5.27 -15.44 -11.26
N ASN A 129 -4.96 -14.65 -12.29
CA ASN A 129 -4.98 -15.12 -13.67
C ASN A 129 -3.95 -16.22 -13.92
N LEU A 130 -2.75 -16.14 -13.33
CA LEU A 130 -1.74 -17.18 -13.47
C LEU A 130 -2.17 -18.51 -12.82
N ILE A 131 -2.79 -18.45 -11.64
CA ILE A 131 -3.33 -19.63 -10.96
C ILE A 131 -4.47 -20.24 -11.79
N ARG A 132 -5.40 -19.41 -12.30
CA ARG A 132 -6.51 -19.87 -13.15
C ARG A 132 -6.00 -20.53 -14.44
N MET A 133 -5.01 -19.93 -15.11
CA MET A 133 -4.41 -20.49 -16.33
C MET A 133 -3.62 -21.77 -16.03
N GLY A 134 -2.90 -21.82 -14.91
CA GLY A 134 -2.18 -23.01 -14.46
C GLY A 134 -3.11 -24.19 -14.19
N VAL A 135 -4.21 -23.98 -13.47
CA VAL A 135 -5.22 -25.02 -13.19
C VAL A 135 -5.90 -25.49 -14.47
N ALA A 136 -6.29 -24.57 -15.36
CA ALA A 136 -6.88 -24.92 -16.65
C ALA A 136 -5.92 -25.75 -17.51
N GLY A 137 -4.63 -25.39 -17.52
CA GLY A 137 -3.58 -26.15 -18.21
C GLY A 137 -3.39 -27.56 -17.64
N LEU A 138 -3.34 -27.71 -16.31
CA LEU A 138 -3.21 -29.01 -15.65
C LEU A 138 -4.39 -29.94 -15.94
N ILE A 139 -5.62 -29.41 -15.92
CA ILE A 139 -6.82 -30.16 -16.28
C ILE A 139 -6.74 -30.66 -17.72
N LEU A 140 -6.34 -29.79 -18.66
CA LEU A 140 -6.21 -30.16 -20.07
C LEU A 140 -5.19 -31.27 -20.29
N VAL A 141 -4.02 -31.19 -19.64
CA VAL A 141 -2.96 -32.20 -19.73
C VAL A 141 -3.44 -33.54 -19.17
N ALA A 142 -4.15 -33.54 -18.03
CA ALA A 142 -4.70 -34.75 -17.44
C ALA A 142 -5.73 -35.42 -18.37
N LEU A 143 -6.64 -34.65 -18.98
CA LEU A 143 -7.62 -35.16 -19.94
C LEU A 143 -6.97 -35.78 -21.18
N LEU A 144 -5.92 -35.14 -21.73
CA LEU A 144 -5.18 -35.65 -22.87
C LEU A 144 -4.45 -36.96 -22.54
N ALA A 145 -3.86 -37.08 -21.35
CA ALA A 145 -3.21 -38.30 -20.89
C ALA A 145 -4.21 -39.47 -20.80
N ILE A 146 -5.38 -39.25 -20.18
CA ILE A 146 -6.44 -40.26 -20.07
C ILE A 146 -6.92 -40.70 -21.47
N LEU A 147 -7.11 -39.76 -22.39
CA LEU A 147 -7.52 -40.09 -23.76
C LEU A 147 -6.44 -40.87 -24.53
N ALA A 148 -5.17 -40.53 -24.33
CA ALA A 148 -4.05 -41.24 -24.96
C ALA A 148 -3.92 -42.67 -24.44
N GLU A 149 -4.05 -42.89 -23.13
CA GLU A 149 -4.05 -44.22 -22.52
C GLU A 149 -5.21 -45.08 -23.01
N ASN A 150 -6.42 -44.50 -23.08
CA ASN A 150 -7.60 -45.18 -23.58
C ASN A 150 -7.46 -45.55 -25.07
N TRP A 151 -6.94 -44.63 -25.89
CA TRP A 151 -6.65 -44.88 -27.30
C TRP A 151 -5.58 -45.96 -27.50
N HIS A 152 -4.53 -45.94 -26.69
CA HIS A 152 -3.46 -46.94 -26.74
C HIS A 152 -3.98 -48.34 -26.35
N SER A 153 -4.88 -48.40 -25.37
CA SER A 153 -5.52 -49.65 -24.93
C SER A 153 -6.43 -50.24 -26.02
N HIS A 154 -7.12 -49.41 -26.81
CA HIS A 154 -7.95 -49.86 -27.93
C HIS A 154 -7.12 -50.34 -29.14
N LYS A 155 -5.86 -49.90 -29.29
CA LYS A 155 -5.00 -50.24 -30.44
C LYS A 155 -4.19 -51.53 -30.30
N PHE A 156 -4.32 -52.28 -29.20
CA PHE A 156 -3.69 -53.60 -29.05
C PHE A 156 -4.70 -54.75 -28.83
N PRO A 157 -5.43 -55.19 -29.87
CA PRO A 157 -5.79 -56.60 -30.02
C PRO A 157 -4.62 -57.34 -30.69
N HIS A 158 -4.21 -58.44 -30.06
CA HIS A 158 -3.06 -59.28 -30.37
C HIS A 158 -3.03 -59.78 -31.83
N LYS A 159 -1.89 -59.57 -32.49
CA LYS A 159 -1.43 -60.43 -33.59
C LYS A 159 -0.74 -61.67 -33.00
N ALA A 160 -0.94 -62.80 -33.67
CA ALA A 160 -0.25 -64.10 -33.60
C ALA A 160 -0.71 -65.14 -32.56
N HIS A 161 -1.47 -66.14 -33.04
CA HIS A 161 -1.07 -67.54 -32.90
C HIS A 161 -1.33 -68.23 -34.24
N LEU A 162 -0.26 -68.45 -35.01
CA LEU A 162 -0.24 -69.27 -36.21
C LEU A 162 0.67 -70.46 -35.89
N GLU A 163 0.09 -71.58 -35.52
CA GLU A 163 0.69 -72.92 -35.60
C GLU A 163 -0.47 -73.91 -35.71
N ASP A 164 -0.83 -74.23 -36.94
CA ASP A 164 -1.21 -75.58 -37.34
C ASP A 164 -1.15 -75.64 -38.87
N LEU A 165 -0.07 -76.22 -39.38
CA LEU A 165 0.04 -76.68 -40.75
C LEU A 165 0.32 -78.17 -40.69
N PRO A 166 -0.45 -78.99 -41.43
CA PRO A 166 0.11 -80.09 -42.16
C PRO A 166 0.12 -79.73 -43.65
N GLU A 167 1.32 -79.67 -44.23
CA GLU A 167 1.47 -79.95 -45.66
C GLU A 167 0.99 -81.38 -45.90
N LEU A 168 0.23 -81.63 -46.97
CA LEU A 168 0.70 -82.49 -48.07
C LEU A 168 -0.34 -82.62 -49.20
N THR A 169 0.18 -82.48 -50.43
CA THR A 169 -0.27 -83.02 -51.73
C THR A 169 -1.36 -82.32 -52.57
N SER A 170 -0.86 -81.68 -53.62
CA SER A 170 -1.50 -81.47 -54.92
C SER A 170 -1.86 -82.79 -55.64
N SER A 171 -2.99 -82.80 -56.35
CA SER A 171 -3.05 -83.45 -57.66
C SER A 171 -4.24 -82.95 -58.48
N THR A 172 -3.93 -82.33 -59.62
CA THR A 172 -4.82 -82.06 -60.74
C THR A 172 -5.31 -83.38 -61.35
N GLN A 173 -6.62 -83.57 -61.59
CA GLN A 173 -7.07 -84.31 -62.77
C GLN A 173 -8.54 -84.05 -63.17
N LYS A 174 -8.72 -83.55 -64.40
CA LYS A 174 -9.94 -83.63 -65.20
C LYS A 174 -10.33 -85.09 -65.43
N ARG A 175 -11.61 -85.45 -65.25
CA ARG A 175 -12.29 -86.42 -66.13
C ARG A 175 -13.82 -86.29 -66.05
N GLN A 176 -14.43 -85.92 -67.17
CA GLN A 176 -15.83 -86.14 -67.53
C GLN A 176 -16.09 -87.62 -67.85
N THR A 177 -17.22 -88.12 -67.36
CA THR A 177 -18.06 -89.25 -67.83
C THR A 177 -19.30 -89.12 -66.92
N GLU A 178 -20.46 -88.72 -67.37
CA GLU A 178 -21.32 -89.28 -68.43
C GLU A 178 -22.21 -88.18 -69.04
#